data_AF-A0A1F5DQ45-F1
#
_entry.id   AF-A0A1F5DQ45-F1
#
_cell.length_a   1.000
_cell.length_b   1.000
_cell.length_c   1.000
_cell.angle_alpha   90.00
_cell.angle_beta   90.00
_cell.angle_gamma   90.00
#
_symmetry.space_group_name_H-M   'P 1'
#
loop_
_entity.id
_entity.type
_entity.pdbx_description
1 polymer ?
#
loop_
_entity_poly.entity_id
_entity_poly.type
_entity_poly.pdbx_seq_one_letter_code
_entity_poly.pdbx_strand_id
1 'polypeptide(L)'
;MRSTVARNNGNNEYIYKFTGGDPEQLADQERILKEAGLDVGRWGMYPAVQTAEEYREGLAAIWERKPKGWPNYQHPFTTLGVCTEEEFHGALSR
;
A
#
# COMPACT_ATOMS: atom_id res chain seq x y z
N MET A 1 -10.34 -2.56 29.84
CA MET A 1 -10.08 -1.15 29.47
C MET A 1 -10.12 -1.06 27.95
N ARG A 2 -11.20 -0.52 27.38
CA ARG A 2 -11.27 -0.22 25.93
C ARG A 2 -10.86 1.23 25.78
N SER A 3 -9.62 1.47 25.36
CA SER A 3 -9.18 2.81 24.98
C SER A 3 -9.86 3.17 23.67
N THR A 4 -10.91 3.96 23.77
CA THR A 4 -11.53 4.68 22.66
C THR A 4 -10.51 5.73 22.21
N VAL A 5 -9.68 5.40 21.22
CA VAL A 5 -8.82 6.41 20.60
C VAL A 5 -9.71 7.33 19.80
N ALA A 6 -9.81 8.57 20.25
CA ALA A 6 -10.54 9.63 19.58
C ALA A 6 -10.01 9.77 18.14
N ARG A 7 -10.89 9.57 17.15
CA ARG A 7 -10.64 10.00 15.77
C ARG A 7 -10.54 11.52 15.79
N ASN A 8 -9.32 12.02 15.62
CA ASN A 8 -9.04 13.44 15.58
C ASN A 8 -9.67 14.02 14.31
N ASN A 9 -10.65 14.91 14.46
CA ASN A 9 -11.26 15.66 13.37
C ASN A 9 -10.31 16.80 12.96
N GLY A 10 -9.58 16.64 11.86
CA GLY A 10 -8.84 17.73 11.23
C GLY A 10 -8.03 17.23 10.03
N ASN A 11 -8.56 17.42 8.82
CA ASN A 11 -7.92 17.11 7.53
C ASN A 11 -7.29 15.70 7.43
N ASN A 12 -8.13 14.65 7.29
CA ASN A 12 -7.69 13.31 6.87
C ASN A 12 -7.27 13.32 5.38
N GLU A 13 -6.24 14.10 5.05
CA GLU A 13 -5.62 14.04 3.74
C GLU A 13 -4.77 12.77 3.68
N TYR A 14 -5.29 11.75 3.00
CA TYR A 14 -4.59 10.48 2.77
C TYR A 14 -3.34 10.70 1.91
N ILE A 15 -2.21 11.01 2.54
CA ILE A 15 -1.03 11.56 1.87
C ILE A 15 -0.18 10.53 1.12
N TYR A 16 -0.17 9.26 1.53
CA TYR A 16 0.65 8.20 0.90
C TYR A 16 -0.18 7.39 -0.08
N LYS A 17 0.18 7.47 -1.37
CA LYS A 17 -0.65 6.98 -2.48
C LYS A 17 -0.05 5.74 -3.11
N PHE A 18 -0.91 4.78 -3.41
CA PHE A 18 -0.59 3.61 -4.21
C PHE A 18 -0.90 3.91 -5.67
N THR A 19 0.14 4.16 -6.47
CA THR A 19 0.02 4.64 -7.86
C THR A 19 0.43 3.60 -8.92
N GLY A 20 0.72 2.37 -8.49
CA GLY A 20 1.30 1.33 -9.33
C GLY A 20 0.26 0.53 -10.12
N GLY A 21 -0.47 1.17 -11.04
CA GLY A 21 -1.36 0.45 -11.95
C GLY A 21 -2.43 1.31 -12.63
N ASP A 22 -3.22 0.67 -13.49
CA ASP A 22 -4.46 1.21 -14.06
C ASP A 22 -5.63 1.16 -13.05
N PRO A 23 -6.80 1.78 -13.32
CA PRO A 23 -7.92 1.83 -12.37
C PRO A 23 -8.40 0.46 -11.85
N GLU A 24 -8.37 -0.59 -12.68
CA GLU A 24 -8.81 -1.93 -12.26
C GLU A 24 -7.76 -2.55 -11.32
N GLN A 25 -6.47 -2.39 -11.65
CA GLN A 25 -5.37 -2.82 -10.80
C GLN A 25 -5.38 -2.09 -9.45
N LEU A 26 -5.65 -0.78 -9.46
CA LEU A 26 -5.75 0.02 -8.24
C LEU A 26 -6.94 -0.39 -7.36
N ALA A 27 -8.06 -0.81 -7.96
CA ALA A 27 -9.19 -1.33 -7.20
C ALA A 27 -8.88 -2.66 -6.51
N ASP A 28 -8.15 -3.55 -7.18
CA ASP A 28 -7.68 -4.82 -6.58
C ASP A 28 -6.66 -4.57 -5.46
N GLN A 29 -5.74 -3.62 -5.67
CA GLN A 29 -4.80 -3.20 -4.63
C GLN A 29 -5.54 -2.60 -3.43
N GLU A 30 -6.55 -1.74 -3.62
CA GLU A 30 -7.37 -1.21 -2.53
C GLU A 30 -8.01 -2.32 -1.69
N ARG A 31 -8.53 -3.36 -2.34
CA ARG A 31 -9.11 -4.52 -1.67
C ARG A 31 -8.06 -5.25 -0.83
N ILE A 32 -6.87 -5.49 -1.38
CA ILE A 32 -5.77 -6.15 -0.66
C ILE A 32 -5.35 -5.36 0.58
N LEU A 33 -5.21 -4.04 0.44
CA LEU A 33 -4.84 -3.15 1.55
C LEU A 33 -5.90 -3.18 2.67
N LYS A 34 -7.18 -3.20 2.32
CA LYS A 34 -8.28 -3.33 3.29
C LYS A 34 -8.32 -4.71 3.96
N GLU A 35 -8.06 -5.78 3.21
CA GLU A 35 -7.94 -7.14 3.75
C GLU A 35 -6.73 -7.30 4.68
N ALA A 36 -5.69 -6.47 4.51
CA ALA A 36 -4.56 -6.35 5.43
C ALA A 36 -4.89 -5.55 6.71
N GLY A 37 -6.10 -5.01 6.83
CA GLY A 37 -6.57 -4.29 8.02
C GLY A 37 -6.24 -2.79 8.05
N LEU A 38 -5.78 -2.22 6.94
CA LEU A 38 -5.42 -0.79 6.84
C LEU A 38 -6.65 0.12 6.70
N ASP A 39 -6.60 1.32 7.29
CA ASP A 39 -7.61 2.37 7.04
C ASP A 39 -7.31 3.03 5.69
N VAL A 40 -7.84 2.44 4.62
CA VAL A 40 -7.57 2.87 3.23
C VAL A 40 -8.63 3.87 2.79
N GLY A 41 -8.18 5.09 2.51
CA GLY A 41 -8.95 6.11 1.82
C GLY A 41 -8.57 6.25 0.35
N ARG A 42 -8.87 7.41 -0.20
CA ARG A 42 -8.55 7.75 -1.59
C ARG A 42 -8.00 9.16 -1.72
N TRP A 43 -7.05 9.33 -2.64
CA TRP A 43 -6.64 10.62 -3.16
C TRP A 43 -6.90 10.66 -4.66
N GLY A 44 -8.04 11.24 -5.06
CA GLY A 44 -8.54 11.11 -6.43
C GLY A 44 -8.90 9.65 -6.73
N MET A 45 -8.23 9.05 -7.71
CA MET A 45 -8.42 7.63 -8.08
C MET A 45 -7.49 6.66 -7.34
N TYR A 46 -6.49 7.17 -6.62
CA TYR A 46 -5.47 6.34 -5.98
C TYR A 46 -5.92 5.91 -4.58
N PRO A 47 -5.81 4.62 -4.23
CA PRO A 47 -5.88 4.17 -2.85
C PRO A 47 -4.77 4.86 -2.05
N ALA A 48 -5.08 5.29 -0.83
CA ALA A 48 -4.12 6.02 -0.03
C ALA A 48 -4.31 5.78 1.47
N VAL A 49 -3.23 5.94 2.22
CA VAL A 49 -3.15 5.79 3.69
C VAL A 49 -2.57 7.06 4.33
N GLN A 50 -2.71 7.20 5.64
CA GLN A 50 -2.39 8.45 6.33
C GLN A 50 -0.94 8.53 6.76
N THR A 51 -0.34 7.39 7.09
CA THR A 51 0.99 7.33 7.69
C THR A 51 2.00 6.58 6.81
N ALA A 52 3.28 6.90 6.99
CA ALA A 52 4.37 6.19 6.31
C ALA A 52 4.45 4.72 6.75
N GLU A 53 4.06 4.43 7.99
CA GLU A 53 4.02 3.08 8.54
C GLU A 53 2.95 2.23 7.85
N GLU A 54 1.71 2.72 7.76
CA GLU A 54 0.64 2.08 6.99
C GLU A 54 1.02 1.92 5.51
N TYR A 55 1.76 2.88 4.94
CA TYR A 55 2.22 2.78 3.56
C TYR A 55 3.21 1.62 3.39
N ARG A 56 4.17 1.48 4.31
CA ARG A 56 5.12 0.36 4.31
C ARG A 56 4.41 -0.98 4.54
N GLU A 57 3.46 -1.04 5.46
CA GLU A 57 2.63 -2.24 5.70
C GLU A 57 1.81 -2.61 4.46
N GLY A 58 1.23 -1.62 3.79
CA GLY A 58 0.50 -1.81 2.54
C GLY A 58 1.38 -2.31 1.42
N LEU A 59 2.61 -1.78 1.29
CA LEU A 59 3.60 -2.30 0.36
C LEU A 59 3.99 -3.74 0.68
N ALA A 60 4.14 -4.10 1.96
CA ALA A 60 4.39 -5.49 2.35
C ALA A 60 3.24 -6.42 1.94
N ALA A 61 1.99 -6.00 2.12
CA ALA A 61 0.81 -6.77 1.68
C ALA A 61 0.76 -6.93 0.15
N ILE A 62 1.07 -5.87 -0.61
CA ILE A 62 1.17 -5.92 -2.08
C ILE A 62 2.32 -6.85 -2.50
N TRP A 63 3.48 -6.79 -1.83
CA TRP A 63 4.63 -7.64 -2.13
C TRP A 63 4.36 -9.13 -1.85
N GLU A 64 3.65 -9.43 -0.76
CA GLU A 64 3.28 -10.81 -0.41
C GLU A 64 2.34 -11.40 -1.48
N ARG A 65 1.29 -10.67 -1.82
CA ARG A 65 0.23 -11.16 -2.72
C ARG A 65 0.51 -10.96 -4.20
N LYS A 66 1.42 -10.05 -4.54
CA LYS A 66 1.84 -9.71 -5.92
C LYS A 66 0.65 -9.50 -6.88
N PRO A 67 -0.32 -8.60 -6.57
CA PRO A 67 -1.43 -8.30 -7.48
C PRO A 67 -0.95 -7.64 -8.77
N LYS A 68 -1.79 -7.61 -9.81
CA LYS A 68 -1.44 -6.90 -11.05
C LYS A 68 -0.99 -5.46 -10.76
N GLY A 69 0.09 -5.03 -11.41
CA GLY A 69 0.72 -3.74 -11.19
C GLY A 69 1.74 -3.71 -10.05
N TRP A 70 1.91 -4.78 -9.27
CA TRP A 70 2.94 -4.85 -8.21
C TRP A 70 4.36 -4.49 -8.67
N PRO A 71 4.82 -4.79 -9.91
CA PRO A 71 6.18 -4.42 -10.33
C PRO A 71 6.43 -2.91 -10.37
N ASN A 72 5.37 -2.10 -10.46
CA ASN A 72 5.49 -0.63 -10.47
C ASN A 72 6.00 -0.07 -9.13
N TYR A 73 6.07 -0.88 -8.09
CA TYR A 73 6.54 -0.51 -6.76
C TYR A 73 8.00 -0.93 -6.49
N GLN A 74 8.80 -1.25 -7.52
CA GLN A 74 10.21 -1.63 -7.34
C GLN A 74 10.96 -0.68 -6.39
N HIS A 75 10.95 0.61 -6.71
CA HIS A 75 11.66 1.62 -5.92
C HIS A 75 11.14 1.73 -4.48
N PRO A 76 9.82 1.88 -4.21
CA PRO A 76 9.34 1.91 -2.83
C PRO A 76 9.55 0.59 -2.08
N PHE A 77 9.53 -0.58 -2.72
CA PHE A 77 9.83 -1.84 -2.03
C PHE A 77 11.26 -1.90 -1.53
N THR A 78 12.23 -1.57 -2.38
CA THR A 78 13.65 -1.68 -2.03
C THR A 78 14.08 -0.57 -1.07
N THR A 79 13.62 0.66 -1.28
CA THR A 79 13.98 1.80 -0.41
C THR A 79 13.38 1.71 0.99
N LEU A 80 12.20 1.10 1.16
CA LEU A 80 11.56 0.92 2.46
C LEU A 80 11.87 -0.43 3.11
N GLY A 81 12.74 -1.24 2.48
CA GLY A 81 13.18 -2.54 3.02
C GLY A 81 12.08 -3.59 3.09
N VAL A 82 11.10 -3.54 2.17
CA VAL A 82 10.06 -4.59 2.02
C VAL A 82 10.66 -5.84 1.37
N CYS A 83 11.60 -5.65 0.44
CA CYS A 83 12.41 -6.71 -0.15
C CYS A 83 13.78 -6.15 -0.60
N THR A 84 14.72 -7.02 -0.92
CA THR A 84 15.97 -6.63 -1.60
C THR A 84 15.78 -6.50 -3.11
N GLU A 85 16.76 -5.92 -3.80
CA GLU A 85 16.76 -5.87 -5.28
C GLU A 85 16.78 -7.28 -5.89
N GLU A 86 17.58 -8.19 -5.32
CA GLU A 86 17.68 -9.58 -5.78
C GLU A 86 16.36 -10.32 -5.60
N GLU A 87 15.67 -10.12 -4.48
CA GLU A 87 14.35 -10.70 -4.24
C GLU A 87 13.31 -10.18 -5.24
N PHE A 88 13.34 -8.87 -5.53
CA PHE A 88 12.47 -8.25 -6.52
C PHE A 88 12.67 -8.85 -7.93
N HIS A 89 13.93 -8.89 -8.40
CA HIS A 89 14.25 -9.46 -9.71
C HIS A 89 13.95 -10.96 -9.79
N GLY A 90 14.17 -11.70 -8.70
CA GLY A 90 13.79 -13.10 -8.58
C GLY A 90 12.28 -13.31 -8.69
N ALA A 91 11.47 -12.38 -8.17
CA ALA A 91 10.01 -12.45 -8.26
C ALA A 91 9.46 -12.12 -9.66
N LEU A 92 10.16 -11.32 -10.47
CA LEU A 92 9.75 -11.03 -11.86
C LEU A 92 9.93 -12.22 -12.81
N SER A 93 10.79 -13.17 -12.42
CA SER A 93 11.17 -14.31 -13.26
C SER A 93 10.31 -15.55 -13.01
N ARG A 94 9.24 -15.41 -12.21
CA ARG A 94 8.28 -16.48 -11.85
C ARG A 94 6.95 -16.24 -12.55
#